data_AF-A0A532EVC2-F1
#
_entry.id   AF-A0A532EVC2-F1
#
_cell.length_a   1.000
_cell.length_b   1.000
_cell.length_c   1.000
_cell.angle_alpha   90.00
_cell.angle_beta   90.00
_cell.angle_gamma   90.00
#
_symmetry.space_group_name_H-M   'P 1'
#
loop_
_entity.id
_entity.type
_entity.pdbx_description
1 polymer ?
#
loop_
_entity_poly.entity_id
_entity_poly.type
_entity_poly.pdbx_seq_one_letter_code
_entity_poly.pdbx_strand_id
1 'polypeptide(L)'
;MAQWGRSDAALPGVVTKSTFGEWSVVLALAALATGAIAITALIAMPSDASPLLQNSATGFFAAVFFLAGPLAHLTGAVFGLMALGRQNDNRVLGLAGIVVNGASLAAGVFMLWAMASTFGAFT
;
A
#
# COMPACT_ATOMS: atom_id res chain seq x y z
N MET A 1 15.89 -35.07 -43.78
CA MET A 1 14.78 -34.15 -44.08
C MET A 1 14.35 -33.50 -42.78
N ALA A 2 14.20 -32.17 -42.79
CA ALA A 2 13.94 -31.35 -41.62
C ALA A 2 12.56 -31.63 -41.00
N GLN A 3 12.49 -31.68 -39.67
CA GLN A 3 11.27 -31.39 -38.93
C GLN A 3 11.55 -30.20 -38.00
N TRP A 4 11.80 -29.05 -38.64
CA TRP A 4 11.56 -27.74 -38.05
C TRP A 4 10.05 -27.56 -37.97
N GLY A 5 9.51 -27.34 -36.78
CA GLY A 5 8.08 -27.07 -36.61
C GLY A 5 7.44 -27.75 -35.40
N ARG A 6 7.97 -27.52 -34.21
CA ARG A 6 7.08 -27.29 -33.07
C ARG A 6 7.09 -25.79 -32.83
N SER A 7 6.28 -25.09 -33.63
CA SER A 7 5.71 -23.84 -33.19
C SER A 7 4.91 -24.21 -31.95
N ASP A 8 5.36 -23.75 -30.78
CA ASP A 8 4.48 -23.62 -29.63
C ASP A 8 3.36 -22.67 -30.09
N ALA A 9 2.30 -23.27 -30.64
CA ALA A 9 1.11 -22.56 -31.04
C ALA A 9 0.55 -21.97 -29.74
N ALA A 10 0.84 -20.69 -29.52
CA ALA A 10 0.16 -19.88 -28.52
C ALA A 10 -1.33 -20.11 -28.73
N LEU A 11 -1.96 -20.83 -27.79
CA LEU A 11 -3.40 -21.14 -27.85
C LEU A 11 -4.14 -19.81 -28.01
N PRO A 12 -4.78 -19.54 -29.17
CA PRO A 12 -5.51 -18.30 -29.35
C PRO A 12 -6.75 -18.39 -28.47
N GLY A 13 -6.74 -17.72 -27.32
CA GLY A 13 -7.90 -17.64 -26.44
C GLY A 13 -7.63 -17.56 -24.93
N VAL A 14 -6.42 -17.82 -24.44
CA VAL A 14 -6.12 -17.59 -23.01
C VAL A 14 -5.83 -16.11 -22.81
N VAL A 15 -6.88 -15.31 -22.63
CA VAL A 15 -6.72 -13.93 -22.18
C VAL A 15 -6.24 -13.99 -20.73
N THR A 16 -4.95 -13.74 -20.49
CA THR A 16 -4.38 -13.74 -19.14
C THR A 16 -5.13 -12.74 -18.26
N LYS A 17 -5.78 -13.24 -17.20
CA LYS A 17 -6.52 -12.41 -16.24
C LYS A 17 -5.52 -11.45 -15.58
N SER A 18 -5.80 -10.16 -15.71
CA SER A 18 -5.03 -9.12 -15.03
C SER A 18 -5.44 -9.09 -13.56
N THR A 19 -4.48 -8.83 -12.67
CA THR A 19 -4.66 -8.90 -11.20
C THR A 19 -4.42 -7.56 -10.51
N PHE A 20 -4.49 -6.43 -11.23
CA PHE A 20 -4.23 -5.12 -10.64
C PHE A 20 -5.26 -4.77 -9.56
N GLY A 21 -6.53 -5.13 -9.74
CA GLY A 21 -7.55 -4.88 -8.72
C GLY A 21 -7.25 -5.62 -7.41
N GLU A 22 -6.78 -6.86 -7.50
CA GLU A 22 -6.38 -7.66 -6.35
C GLU A 22 -5.15 -7.05 -5.66
N TRP A 23 -4.11 -6.71 -6.43
CA TRP A 23 -2.90 -6.08 -5.89
C TRP A 23 -3.15 -4.70 -5.27
N SER A 24 -4.09 -3.93 -5.82
CA SER A 24 -4.51 -2.64 -5.25
C SER A 24 -5.02 -2.79 -3.81
N VAL A 25 -5.86 -3.81 -3.57
CA VAL A 25 -6.40 -4.12 -2.25
C VAL A 25 -5.33 -4.70 -1.33
N VAL A 26 -4.50 -5.62 -1.83
CA VAL A 26 -3.41 -6.22 -1.05
C VAL A 26 -2.46 -5.16 -0.53
N LEU A 27 -2.05 -4.21 -1.38
CA LEU A 27 -1.17 -3.11 -0.96
C LEU A 27 -1.84 -2.22 0.09
N ALA A 28 -3.13 -1.92 -0.07
CA ALA A 28 -3.88 -1.14 0.90
C ALA A 28 -3.90 -1.81 2.28
N LEU A 29 -4.23 -3.10 2.31
CA LEU A 29 -4.30 -3.89 3.55
C LEU A 29 -2.92 -4.08 4.18
N ALA A 30 -1.88 -4.33 3.38
CA ALA A 30 -0.52 -4.49 3.87
C ALA A 30 0.00 -3.19 4.50
N ALA A 31 -0.25 -2.04 3.86
CA ALA A 31 0.12 -0.73 4.39
C ALA A 31 -0.62 -0.42 5.70
N LEU A 32 -1.94 -0.67 5.76
CA LEU A 32 -2.73 -0.49 6.99
C LEU A 32 -2.25 -1.40 8.12
N ALA A 33 -2.02 -2.68 7.83
CA ALA A 33 -1.55 -3.64 8.82
C ALA A 33 -0.16 -3.24 9.36
N THR A 34 0.76 -2.88 8.47
CA THR A 34 2.11 -2.45 8.88
C THR A 34 2.06 -1.16 9.69
N GLY A 35 1.20 -0.20 9.29
CA GLY A 35 0.97 1.02 10.06
C GLY A 35 0.41 0.76 11.45
N ALA A 36 -0.59 -0.13 11.56
CA ALA A 36 -1.15 -0.53 12.85
C ALA A 36 -0.11 -1.20 13.75
N ILE A 37 0.73 -2.07 13.19
CA ILE A 37 1.84 -2.70 13.92
C ILE A 37 2.83 -1.64 14.42
N ALA A 38 3.22 -0.69 13.56
CA ALA A 38 4.14 0.37 13.92
C ALA A 38 3.62 1.27 15.06
N ILE A 39 2.34 1.67 15.00
CA ILE A 39 1.68 2.42 16.09
C ILE A 39 1.66 1.60 17.37
N THR A 40 1.22 0.33 17.28
CA THR A 40 1.12 -0.55 18.45
C THR A 40 2.47 -0.76 19.11
N ALA A 41 3.54 -0.91 18.34
CA ALA A 41 4.89 -1.04 18.86
C ALA A 41 5.35 0.17 19.68
N LEU A 42 4.93 1.39 19.29
CA LEU A 42 5.22 2.60 20.06
C LEU A 42 4.34 2.73 21.30
N ILE A 43 3.02 2.47 21.18
CA ILE A 43 2.08 2.60 22.30
C ILE A 43 2.36 1.55 23.39
N ALA A 44 2.69 0.33 22.99
CA ALA A 44 2.97 -0.77 23.91
C ALA A 44 4.40 -0.75 24.48
N MET A 45 5.22 0.24 24.08
CA MET A 45 6.60 0.33 24.54
C MET A 45 6.66 0.67 26.03
N PRO A 46 7.37 -0.12 26.85
CA PRO A 46 7.60 0.23 28.26
C PRO A 46 8.35 1.55 28.39
N SER A 47 8.00 2.35 29.40
CA SER A 47 8.65 3.66 29.65
C SER A 47 10.14 3.54 30.02
N ASP A 48 10.56 2.37 30.51
CA ASP A 48 11.93 2.04 30.87
C ASP A 48 12.68 1.27 29.77
N ALA A 49 12.10 1.17 28.55
CA ALA A 49 12.76 0.58 27.40
C ALA A 49 14.11 1.25 27.11
N SER A 50 15.09 0.47 26.63
CA SER A 50 16.41 1.01 26.33
C SER A 50 16.36 2.08 25.23
N PRO A 51 17.27 3.08 25.24
CA PRO A 51 17.30 4.11 24.19
C PRO A 51 17.42 3.55 22.78
N LEU A 52 18.14 2.43 22.62
CA LEU A 52 18.25 1.74 21.34
C LEU A 52 16.88 1.26 20.85
N LEU A 53 16.10 0.60 21.71
CA LEU A 53 14.78 0.08 21.34
C LEU A 53 13.80 1.21 21.01
N GLN A 54 13.82 2.29 21.79
CA GLN A 54 13.00 3.49 21.52
C GLN A 54 13.33 4.11 20.16
N ASN A 55 14.62 4.28 19.87
CA ASN A 55 15.09 4.84 18.60
C ASN A 55 14.75 3.92 17.41
N SER A 56 14.90 2.61 17.57
CA SER A 56 14.56 1.64 16.52
C SER A 56 13.07 1.62 16.23
N ALA A 57 12.20 1.62 17.24
CA ALA A 57 10.76 1.64 17.03
C ALA A 57 10.28 2.96 16.42
N THR A 58 10.84 4.09 16.88
CA THR A 58 10.56 5.41 16.31
C THR A 58 11.00 5.48 14.85
N GLY A 59 12.20 4.97 14.54
CA GLY A 59 12.71 4.90 13.18
C GLY A 59 11.87 3.99 12.28
N PHE A 60 11.44 2.83 12.79
CA PHE A 60 10.52 1.94 12.07
C PHE A 60 9.18 2.60 11.78
N PHE A 61 8.57 3.25 12.79
CA PHE A 61 7.35 4.02 12.61
C PHE A 61 7.52 5.10 11.55
N ALA A 62 8.62 5.86 11.59
CA ALA A 62 8.88 6.90 10.61
C ALA A 62 9.02 6.33 9.19
N ALA A 63 9.76 5.22 9.03
CA ALA A 63 9.91 4.55 7.74
C ALA A 63 8.57 4.05 7.17
N VAL A 64 7.70 3.54 8.03
CA VAL A 64 6.37 3.06 7.63
C VAL A 64 5.45 4.23 7.27
N PHE A 65 5.33 5.25 8.13
CA PHE A 65 4.34 6.32 7.96
C PHE A 65 4.74 7.39 6.93
N PHE A 66 6.03 7.69 6.79
CA PHE A 66 6.49 8.76 5.90
C PHE A 66 6.99 8.27 4.55
N LEU A 67 7.22 6.96 4.39
CA LEU A 67 7.76 6.41 3.16
C LEU A 67 6.98 5.20 2.66
N ALA A 68 7.04 4.06 3.36
CA ALA A 68 6.52 2.80 2.83
C ALA A 68 5.00 2.80 2.65
N GLY A 69 4.25 3.28 3.65
CA GLY A 69 2.79 3.40 3.62
C GLY A 69 2.30 4.33 2.51
N PRO A 70 2.78 5.59 2.42
CA PRO A 70 2.42 6.50 1.33
C PRO A 70 2.72 5.92 -0.05
N LEU A 71 3.89 5.31 -0.25
CA LEU A 71 4.24 4.67 -1.53
C LEU A 71 3.30 3.50 -1.84
N ALA A 72 3.06 2.61 -0.88
CA ALA A 72 2.16 1.48 -1.06
C ALA A 72 0.74 1.93 -1.41
N HIS A 73 0.22 2.97 -0.76
CA HIS A 73 -1.10 3.51 -1.06
C HIS A 73 -1.17 4.20 -2.42
N LEU A 74 -0.15 4.98 -2.80
CA LEU A 74 -0.09 5.59 -4.13
C LEU A 74 -0.01 4.53 -5.23
N THR A 75 0.87 3.54 -5.08
CA THR A 75 0.96 2.41 -6.02
C THR A 75 -0.35 1.61 -6.06
N GLY A 76 -0.96 1.36 -4.91
CA GLY A 76 -2.25 0.69 -4.80
C GLY A 76 -3.35 1.46 -5.53
N ALA A 77 -3.44 2.78 -5.38
CA ALA A 77 -4.40 3.62 -6.10
C ALA A 77 -4.18 3.54 -7.62
N VAL A 78 -2.93 3.59 -8.08
CA VAL A 78 -2.57 3.43 -9.50
C VAL A 78 -3.00 2.07 -10.04
N PHE A 79 -2.77 0.99 -9.31
CA PHE A 79 -3.24 -0.35 -9.71
C PHE A 79 -4.76 -0.42 -9.78
N GLY A 80 -5.46 0.21 -8.82
CA GLY A 80 -6.92 0.26 -8.86
C GLY A 80 -7.45 1.00 -10.10
N LEU A 81 -6.81 2.12 -10.48
CA LEU A 81 -7.14 2.84 -11.72
C LEU A 81 -6.86 2.00 -12.97
N MET A 82 -5.73 1.28 -13.02
CA MET A 82 -5.41 0.36 -14.12
C MET A 82 -6.46 -0.75 -14.26
N ALA A 83 -6.96 -1.29 -13.14
CA ALA A 83 -7.99 -2.32 -13.14
C ALA A 83 -9.32 -1.82 -13.73
N LEU A 84 -9.69 -0.56 -13.50
CA LEU A 84 -10.89 0.04 -14.11
C LEU A 84 -10.78 0.15 -15.63
N GLY A 85 -9.59 0.48 -16.14
CA GLY A 85 -9.32 0.63 -17.58
C GLY A 85 -9.23 -0.69 -18.35
N ARG A 86 -9.10 -1.83 -17.67
CA ARG A 86 -8.96 -3.15 -18.30
C ARG A 86 -10.26 -3.94 -18.22
N GLN A 87 -10.65 -4.59 -19.33
CA GLN A 87 -11.85 -5.44 -19.36
C GLN A 87 -11.60 -6.82 -18.74
N ASN A 88 -10.35 -7.29 -18.71
CA ASN A 88 -9.97 -8.59 -18.16
C ASN A 88 -9.39 -8.51 -16.74
N ASP A 89 -9.80 -7.52 -15.95
CA ASP A 89 -9.41 -7.33 -14.55
C ASP A 89 -10.65 -7.17 -13.67
N ASN A 90 -10.48 -7.33 -12.36
CA ASN A 90 -11.56 -7.16 -11.40
C ASN A 90 -11.77 -5.68 -11.05
N ARG A 91 -12.70 -5.05 -11.77
CA ARG A 91 -13.06 -3.63 -11.57
C ARG A 91 -13.64 -3.32 -10.19
N VAL A 92 -14.33 -4.28 -9.56
CA VAL A 92 -14.89 -4.10 -8.21
C VAL A 92 -13.75 -3.99 -7.20
N LEU A 93 -12.76 -4.87 -7.28
CA LEU A 93 -11.56 -4.79 -6.46
C LEU A 93 -10.72 -3.56 -6.80
N GLY A 94 -10.64 -3.17 -8.07
CA GLY A 94 -10.02 -1.91 -8.49
C GLY A 94 -10.65 -0.69 -7.81
N LEU A 95 -11.98 -0.60 -7.81
CA LEU A 95 -12.71 0.49 -7.17
C LEU A 95 -12.54 0.47 -5.64
N ALA A 96 -12.68 -0.71 -5.02
CA ALA A 96 -12.46 -0.87 -3.58
C ALA A 96 -11.04 -0.45 -3.19
N GLY A 97 -10.04 -0.87 -3.97
CA GLY A 97 -8.64 -0.51 -3.78
C GLY A 97 -8.40 0.99 -3.91
N ILE A 98 -8.99 1.68 -4.91
CA ILE A 98 -8.90 3.15 -5.02
C ILE A 98 -9.46 3.82 -3.76
N VAL A 99 -10.66 3.40 -3.32
CA VAL A 99 -11.33 4.01 -2.17
C VAL A 99 -10.48 3.84 -0.90
N VAL A 100 -10.02 2.62 -0.61
CA VAL A 100 -9.25 2.36 0.62
C VAL A 100 -7.89 3.06 0.58
N ASN A 101 -7.16 2.99 -0.53
CA ASN A 101 -5.86 3.66 -0.66
C ASN A 101 -5.98 5.18 -0.59
N GLY A 102 -6.95 5.75 -1.33
CA GLY A 102 -7.20 7.19 -1.34
C GLY A 102 -7.65 7.71 0.03
N ALA A 103 -8.57 7.03 0.69
CA ALA A 103 -9.01 7.37 2.04
C ALA A 103 -7.87 7.28 3.06
N SER A 104 -7.00 6.26 2.95
CA SER A 104 -5.84 6.11 3.83
C SER A 104 -4.83 7.24 3.65
N LEU A 105 -4.56 7.66 2.41
CA LEU A 105 -3.71 8.83 2.12
C LEU A 105 -4.32 10.11 2.68
N ALA A 106 -5.61 10.35 2.46
CA ALA A 106 -6.31 11.51 2.98
C ALA A 106 -6.27 11.56 4.52
N ALA A 107 -6.52 10.43 5.17
CA ALA A 107 -6.43 10.30 6.63
C ALA A 107 -5.00 10.57 7.13
N GLY A 108 -3.98 10.01 6.47
CA GLY A 108 -2.58 10.26 6.83
C GLY A 108 -2.19 11.74 6.70
N VAL A 109 -2.55 12.38 5.58
CA VAL A 109 -2.29 13.82 5.37
C VAL A 109 -3.03 14.67 6.41
N PHE A 110 -4.28 14.34 6.71
CA PHE A 110 -5.07 15.04 7.73
C PHE A 110 -4.43 14.93 9.12
N MET A 111 -3.93 13.74 9.50
CA MET A 111 -3.21 13.56 10.76
C MET A 111 -1.94 14.40 10.82
N LEU A 112 -1.14 14.43 9.74
CA LEU A 112 0.07 15.25 9.68
C LEU A 112 -0.24 16.75 9.77
N TRP A 113 -1.29 17.19 9.08
CA TRP A 113 -1.78 18.56 9.18
C TRP A 113 -2.22 18.91 10.60
N ALA A 114 -2.99 18.03 11.26
CA ALA A 114 -3.43 18.23 12.64
C ALA A 114 -2.23 18.31 13.60
N MET A 115 -1.24 17.42 13.47
CA MET A 115 0.00 17.47 14.26
C MET A 115 0.74 18.80 14.04
N ALA A 116 0.95 19.21 12.79
CA ALA A 116 1.61 20.47 12.47
C ALA A 116 0.85 21.69 13.03
N SER A 117 -0.49 21.67 13.01
CA SER A 117 -1.32 22.74 13.57
C SER A 117 -1.24 22.84 15.10
N THR A 118 -0.97 21.74 15.80
CA THR A 118 -0.75 21.77 17.26
C THR A 118 0.62 22.33 17.64
N PHE A 119 1.64 22.19 16.79
CA PHE A 119 2.94 22.82 17.02
C PHE A 119 2.89 24.35 16.87
N GLY A 120 2.08 24.87 15.95
CA GLY A 120 1.89 26.32 15.75
C GLY A 120 1.13 27.04 16.88
N ALA A 121 0.58 26.32 17.86
CA ALA A 121 -0.11 26.91 19.00
C ALA A 121 0.84 27.30 20.17
N PHE A 122 2.14 26.96 20.05
CA PHE A 122 3.17 27.21 21.07
C PHE A 122 4.31 28.13 20.56
N THR A 123 4.18 28.70 19.36
CA THR A 123 5.03 29.77 18.81
C THR A 123 4.23 31.06 18.71
#